data_AF-Q24726-F1
#
_entry.id   AF-Q24726-F1
#
_cell.length_a   1.000
_cell.length_b   1.000
_cell.length_c   1.000
_cell.angle_alpha   90.00
_cell.angle_beta   90.00
_cell.angle_gamma   90.00
#
_symmetry.space_group_name_H-M   'P 1'
#
loop_
_entity.id
_entity.type
_entity.pdbx_description
1 polymer ?
#
loop_
_entity_poly.entity_id
_entity_poly.type
_entity_poly.pdbx_seq_one_letter_code
_entity_poly.pdbx_strand_id
1 'polypeptide(L)'
;SVYYFPTEDDDEDGPTLKDRALEVILKGIDVFCVWDCCWVWLKFQEWVSLIVFDPFVELFITLCIVVNTMFMAMDHHDMNKEMERVLKAGNYFFTATFAIEATMKLMAMSPKYYFQEGWNIFDFIIVALSLLELGLEGVQGLSVLRSFRLLRVFKLAKSWPTLNLLISIMGRTVGALGNLTFVLCIIIFIFAVMGMQLFGKNYTDHKDRFPDGDLPRWNFTDFMHSFMIVFRVLCGEWIESMWDCMYVGDVSCIPFFLATVVIGNLVVLNLFLALLLSNFGSSSLSAPTADNDTNKIAEAFNRIGRFKSWVKRNVADCFKLIRNKLTNQISDQPSGERINQISWIWSE
;
A
#
# COMPACT_ATOMS: atom_id res chain seq x y z
N SER A 1 41.31 -39.18 -2.61
CA SER A 1 42.60 -38.95 -1.94
C SER A 1 43.03 -37.50 -2.11
N VAL A 2 42.62 -36.62 -1.18
CA VAL A 2 43.40 -35.44 -0.81
C VAL A 2 43.16 -35.27 0.68
N TYR A 3 44.17 -35.64 1.47
CA TYR A 3 44.24 -35.41 2.90
C TYR A 3 44.58 -33.93 3.12
N TYR A 4 43.79 -33.24 3.95
CA TYR A 4 44.19 -31.95 4.49
C TYR A 4 45.16 -32.23 5.65
N PHE A 5 46.43 -31.90 5.47
CA PHE A 5 47.41 -31.82 6.55
C PHE A 5 47.08 -30.61 7.42
N PRO A 6 47.08 -30.72 8.76
CA PRO A 6 47.13 -29.56 9.63
C PRO A 6 48.59 -29.12 9.76
N THR A 7 48.92 -27.92 9.31
CA THR A 7 50.13 -27.22 9.75
C THR A 7 49.77 -26.53 11.06
N GLU A 8 50.24 -27.11 12.16
CA GLU A 8 50.45 -26.41 13.41
C GLU A 8 51.53 -25.36 13.17
N ASP A 9 51.14 -24.09 13.17
CA ASP A 9 52.00 -22.96 13.51
C ASP A 9 51.08 -21.88 14.11
N ASP A 10 51.25 -21.72 15.43
CA ASP A 10 50.93 -20.60 16.30
C ASP A 10 50.11 -19.42 15.73
N ASP A 11 48.89 -19.26 16.24
CA ASP A 11 48.43 -17.97 16.78
C ASP A 11 47.35 -18.25 17.84
N GLU A 12 47.78 -18.18 19.10
CA GLU A 12 47.00 -18.08 20.32
C GLU A 12 46.21 -16.75 20.38
N ASP A 13 45.48 -16.38 19.34
CA ASP A 13 44.60 -15.21 19.39
C ASP A 13 43.25 -15.63 19.96
N GLY A 14 43.07 -15.39 21.26
CA GLY A 14 41.75 -15.37 21.90
C GLY A 14 40.75 -14.56 21.07
N PRO A 15 39.44 -14.85 21.17
CA PRO A 15 38.44 -14.34 20.22
C PRO A 15 38.59 -12.84 20.02
N THR A 16 38.84 -12.43 18.77
CA THR A 16 39.16 -11.03 18.47
C THR A 16 38.01 -10.13 18.94
N LEU A 17 38.31 -8.88 19.31
CA LEU A 17 37.28 -7.90 19.73
C LEU A 17 36.15 -7.76 18.70
N LYS A 18 36.45 -8.01 17.42
CA LYS A 18 35.46 -8.05 16.33
C LYS A 18 34.52 -9.25 16.48
N ASP A 19 35.03 -10.45 16.74
CA ASP A 19 34.22 -11.66 16.91
C ASP A 19 33.35 -11.59 18.18
N ARG A 20 33.89 -11.05 19.27
CA ARG A 20 33.10 -10.77 20.49
C ARG A 20 32.04 -9.69 20.29
N ALA A 21 32.35 -8.63 19.55
CA ALA A 21 31.36 -7.61 19.20
C ALA A 21 30.29 -8.17 18.27
N LEU A 22 30.67 -9.02 17.31
CA LEU A 22 29.75 -9.67 16.36
C LEU A 22 28.85 -10.67 17.08
N GLU A 23 29.35 -11.44 18.05
CA GLU A 23 28.52 -12.28 18.92
C GLU A 23 27.56 -11.49 19.80
N VAL A 24 27.98 -10.35 20.35
CA VAL A 24 27.11 -9.47 21.15
C VAL A 24 26.05 -8.81 20.26
N ILE A 25 26.40 -8.42 19.04
CA ILE A 25 25.47 -7.89 18.05
C ILE A 25 24.51 -8.99 17.58
N LEU A 26 24.98 -10.20 17.31
CA LEU A 26 24.14 -11.34 16.93
C LEU A 26 23.21 -11.76 18.07
N LYS A 27 23.68 -11.79 19.32
CA LYS A 27 22.82 -12.03 20.50
C LYS A 27 21.83 -10.89 20.73
N GLY A 28 22.24 -9.65 20.46
CA GLY A 28 21.33 -8.50 20.47
C GLY A 28 20.27 -8.60 19.37
N ILE A 29 20.65 -9.04 18.17
CA ILE A 29 19.74 -9.30 17.06
C ILE A 29 18.84 -10.48 17.39
N ASP A 30 19.31 -11.58 17.96
CA ASP A 30 18.45 -12.70 18.35
C ASP A 30 17.46 -12.27 19.44
N VAL A 31 17.86 -11.51 20.46
CA VAL A 31 16.91 -11.01 21.47
C VAL A 31 15.90 -10.01 20.90
N PHE A 32 16.30 -9.12 19.99
CA PHE A 32 15.39 -8.13 19.39
C PHE A 32 14.57 -8.66 18.20
N CYS A 33 15.07 -9.62 17.42
CA CYS A 33 14.43 -10.18 16.22
C CYS A 33 13.83 -11.59 16.43
N VAL A 34 14.22 -12.32 17.46
CA VAL A 34 13.75 -13.68 17.78
C VAL A 34 13.24 -13.68 19.23
N TRP A 35 11.94 -13.44 19.39
CA TRP A 35 11.31 -13.31 20.70
C TRP A 35 11.07 -14.68 21.37
N ASP A 36 12.06 -15.56 21.40
CA ASP A 36 11.94 -16.93 21.94
C ASP A 36 12.32 -17.00 23.43
N CYS A 37 12.29 -15.89 24.16
CA CYS A 37 12.88 -15.78 25.51
C CYS A 37 12.07 -16.44 26.64
N CYS A 38 10.80 -16.81 26.44
CA CYS A 38 9.99 -17.40 27.52
C CYS A 38 8.92 -18.36 26.99
N TRP A 39 8.71 -19.50 27.69
CA TRP A 39 7.63 -20.45 27.37
C TRP A 39 6.23 -19.82 27.40
N VAL A 40 6.01 -18.86 28.32
CA VAL A 40 4.75 -18.09 28.39
C VAL A 40 4.58 -17.23 27.13
N TRP A 41 5.65 -16.64 26.61
CA TRP A 41 5.63 -15.85 25.39
C TRP A 41 5.36 -16.72 24.16
N LEU A 42 6.01 -17.88 24.05
CA LEU A 42 5.75 -18.83 22.96
C LEU A 42 4.29 -19.30 22.94
N LYS A 43 3.69 -19.55 24.13
CA LYS A 43 2.27 -19.87 24.22
C LYS A 43 1.39 -18.69 23.82
N PHE A 44 1.73 -17.47 24.22
CA PHE A 44 1.02 -16.27 23.79
C PHE A 44 1.12 -16.08 22.27
N GLN A 45 2.29 -16.26 21.68
CA GLN A 45 2.53 -16.18 20.25
C GLN A 45 1.70 -17.20 19.47
N GLU A 46 1.58 -18.44 19.95
CA GLU A 46 0.73 -19.47 19.35
C GLU A 46 -0.75 -19.04 19.32
N TRP A 47 -1.26 -18.46 20.42
CA TRP A 47 -2.62 -17.91 20.48
C TRP A 47 -2.82 -16.73 19.54
N VAL A 48 -1.88 -15.77 19.50
CA VAL A 48 -1.96 -14.60 18.62
C VAL A 48 -1.89 -15.03 17.16
N SER A 49 -1.04 -16.01 16.83
CA SER A 49 -0.93 -16.60 15.49
C SER A 49 -2.28 -17.19 15.04
N LEU A 50 -2.95 -17.97 15.89
CA LEU A 50 -4.28 -18.52 15.57
C LEU A 50 -5.32 -17.43 15.27
N ILE A 51 -5.28 -16.30 15.97
CA ILE A 51 -6.19 -15.17 15.74
C ILE A 51 -5.84 -14.45 14.43
N VAL A 52 -4.55 -14.14 14.21
CA VAL A 52 -4.09 -13.34 13.07
C VAL A 52 -4.30 -14.05 11.74
N PHE A 53 -4.11 -15.37 11.70
CA PHE A 53 -4.31 -16.18 10.50
C PHE A 53 -5.76 -16.59 10.26
N ASP A 54 -6.70 -16.13 11.10
CA ASP A 54 -8.10 -16.44 10.92
C ASP A 54 -8.69 -15.69 9.71
N PRO A 55 -9.39 -16.39 8.78
CA PRO A 55 -9.97 -15.77 7.59
C PRO A 55 -10.98 -14.64 7.87
N PHE A 56 -11.64 -14.65 9.04
CA PHE A 56 -12.57 -13.59 9.41
C PHE A 56 -11.84 -12.31 9.79
N VAL A 57 -10.66 -12.41 10.42
CA VAL A 57 -9.82 -11.24 10.71
C VAL A 57 -9.32 -10.63 9.40
N GLU A 58 -8.86 -11.44 8.45
CA GLU A 58 -8.43 -10.93 7.13
C GLU A 58 -9.57 -10.26 6.36
N LEU A 59 -10.78 -10.83 6.41
CA LEU A 59 -11.97 -10.22 5.81
C LEU A 59 -12.36 -8.91 6.50
N PHE A 60 -12.30 -8.87 7.83
CA PHE A 60 -12.59 -7.67 8.62
C PHE A 60 -11.64 -6.52 8.27
N ILE A 61 -10.33 -6.80 8.21
CA ILE A 61 -9.34 -5.81 7.80
C ILE A 61 -9.61 -5.31 6.38
N THR A 62 -9.90 -6.22 5.45
CA THR A 62 -10.23 -5.86 4.06
C THR A 62 -11.44 -4.92 4.01
N LEU A 63 -12.50 -5.20 4.78
CA LEU A 63 -13.67 -4.35 4.89
C LEU A 63 -13.34 -2.98 5.51
N CYS A 64 -12.50 -2.95 6.56
CA CYS A 64 -12.02 -1.70 7.15
C CYS A 64 -11.25 -0.83 6.14
N ILE A 65 -10.44 -1.43 5.25
CA ILE A 65 -9.74 -0.69 4.18
C ILE A 65 -10.74 -0.05 3.21
N VAL A 66 -11.74 -0.80 2.77
CA VAL A 66 -12.77 -0.28 1.84
C VAL A 66 -13.57 0.86 2.48
N VAL A 67 -14.05 0.67 3.71
CA VAL A 67 -14.80 1.71 4.43
C VAL A 67 -13.92 2.93 4.68
N ASN A 68 -12.66 2.75 5.06
CA ASN A 68 -11.75 3.88 5.21
C ASN A 68 -11.56 4.66 3.90
N THR A 69 -11.43 3.95 2.78
CA THR A 69 -11.33 4.57 1.45
C THR A 69 -12.56 5.40 1.12
N MET A 70 -13.75 4.88 1.46
CA MET A 70 -15.00 5.63 1.30
C MET A 70 -15.03 6.89 2.17
N PHE A 71 -14.57 6.81 3.43
CA PHE A 71 -14.46 7.99 4.31
C PHE A 71 -13.54 9.05 3.71
N MET A 72 -12.40 8.65 3.15
CA MET A 72 -11.49 9.59 2.48
C MET A 72 -12.12 10.25 1.24
N ALA A 73 -13.00 9.55 0.53
CA ALA A 73 -13.71 10.08 -0.63
C ALA A 73 -14.89 11.01 -0.27
N MET A 74 -15.36 10.99 0.97
CA MET A 74 -16.46 11.84 1.45
C MET A 74 -16.00 13.24 1.88
N ASP A 75 -14.71 13.48 1.98
CA ASP A 75 -14.13 14.79 2.33
C ASP A 75 -14.36 15.80 1.19
N HIS A 76 -14.95 16.96 1.51
CA HIS A 76 -15.31 17.98 0.52
C HIS A 76 -15.20 19.41 1.07
N HIS A 77 -15.08 20.39 0.17
CA HIS A 77 -15.05 21.81 0.52
C HIS A 77 -16.39 22.25 1.15
N ASP A 78 -16.33 23.09 2.18
CA ASP A 78 -17.50 23.56 2.96
C ASP A 78 -18.30 22.46 3.67
N MET A 79 -17.60 21.54 4.34
CA MET A 79 -18.22 20.46 5.09
C MET A 79 -18.75 20.91 6.47
N ASN A 80 -19.88 20.35 6.88
CA ASN A 80 -20.43 20.55 8.22
C ASN A 80 -19.46 20.07 9.31
N LYS A 81 -19.32 20.86 10.39
CA LYS A 81 -18.43 20.55 11.54
C LYS A 81 -18.68 19.19 12.18
N GLU A 82 -19.92 18.70 12.14
CA GLU A 82 -20.26 17.37 12.65
C GLU A 82 -19.69 16.26 11.77
N MET A 83 -19.81 16.40 10.45
CA MET A 83 -19.28 15.44 9.49
C MET A 83 -17.75 15.40 9.53
N GLU A 84 -17.11 16.57 9.66
CA GLU A 84 -15.66 16.68 9.88
C GLU A 84 -15.23 15.90 11.13
N ARG A 85 -15.95 16.05 12.24
CA ARG A 85 -15.67 15.32 13.49
C ARG A 85 -15.81 13.81 13.31
N VAL A 86 -16.83 13.35 12.59
CA VAL A 86 -17.05 11.92 12.29
C VAL A 86 -15.91 11.37 11.42
N LEU A 87 -15.51 12.08 10.37
CA LEU A 87 -14.41 11.69 9.49
C LEU A 87 -13.08 11.63 10.26
N LYS A 88 -12.83 12.61 11.12
CA LYS A 88 -11.65 12.63 11.98
C LYS A 88 -11.63 11.45 12.96
N ALA A 89 -12.74 11.21 13.68
CA ALA A 89 -12.87 10.06 14.57
C ALA A 89 -12.69 8.72 13.84
N GLY A 90 -13.28 8.59 12.63
CA GLY A 90 -13.09 7.44 11.76
C GLY A 90 -11.63 7.22 11.40
N ASN A 91 -10.89 8.28 11.02
CA ASN A 91 -9.47 8.17 10.70
C ASN A 91 -8.63 7.66 11.87
N TYR A 92 -8.87 8.12 13.11
CA TYR A 92 -8.21 7.56 14.29
C TYR A 92 -8.55 6.08 14.50
N PHE A 93 -9.84 5.71 14.35
CA PHE A 93 -10.27 4.32 14.48
C PHE A 93 -9.55 3.41 13.48
N PHE A 94 -9.54 3.77 12.19
CA PHE A 94 -8.88 2.96 11.16
C PHE A 94 -7.36 2.87 11.37
N THR A 95 -6.70 3.97 11.73
CA THR A 95 -5.27 3.95 12.03
C THR A 95 -4.96 3.04 13.23
N ALA A 96 -5.78 3.10 14.29
CA ALA A 96 -5.63 2.21 15.44
C ALA A 96 -5.86 0.74 15.06
N THR A 97 -6.89 0.43 14.26
CA THR A 97 -7.15 -0.95 13.79
C THR A 97 -5.96 -1.50 13.00
N PHE A 98 -5.42 -0.74 12.05
CA PHE A 98 -4.25 -1.18 11.27
C PHE A 98 -2.98 -1.28 12.12
N ALA A 99 -2.79 -0.40 13.10
CA ALA A 99 -1.66 -0.48 14.02
C ALA A 99 -1.73 -1.73 14.89
N ILE A 100 -2.93 -2.08 15.39
CA ILE A 100 -3.15 -3.29 16.17
C ILE A 100 -2.91 -4.53 15.30
N GLU A 101 -3.44 -4.56 14.07
CA GLU A 101 -3.21 -5.64 13.11
C GLU A 101 -1.71 -5.88 12.85
N ALA A 102 -0.96 -4.84 12.48
CA ALA A 102 0.47 -4.95 12.20
C ALA A 102 1.26 -5.39 13.44
N THR A 103 0.90 -4.89 14.62
CA THR A 103 1.54 -5.28 15.89
C THR A 103 1.25 -6.76 16.21
N MET A 104 0.01 -7.21 16.03
CA MET A 104 -0.36 -8.62 16.24
C MET A 104 0.38 -9.55 15.26
N LYS A 105 0.49 -9.18 13.97
CA LYS A 105 1.28 -9.94 13.00
C LYS A 105 2.76 -10.00 13.36
N LEU A 106 3.34 -8.89 13.81
CA LEU A 106 4.74 -8.81 14.22
C LEU A 106 5.02 -9.71 15.44
N MET A 107 4.09 -9.76 16.40
CA MET A 107 4.15 -10.69 17.53
C MET A 107 3.95 -12.16 17.11
N ALA A 108 3.07 -12.44 16.14
CA ALA A 108 2.77 -13.79 15.68
C ALA A 108 3.94 -14.45 14.90
N MET A 109 4.55 -13.72 13.97
CA MET A 109 5.54 -14.27 13.03
C MET A 109 6.99 -14.04 13.49
N SER A 110 7.21 -13.26 14.55
CA SER A 110 8.51 -12.70 14.94
C SER A 110 9.06 -11.69 13.89
N PRO A 111 9.80 -10.65 14.33
CA PRO A 111 10.28 -9.59 13.43
C PRO A 111 11.07 -10.11 12.21
N LYS A 112 11.91 -11.12 12.39
CA LYS A 112 12.75 -11.69 11.32
C LYS A 112 11.94 -12.23 10.13
N TYR A 113 10.84 -12.93 10.39
CA TYR A 113 10.00 -13.49 9.33
C TYR A 113 9.01 -12.45 8.80
N TYR A 114 8.53 -11.54 9.67
CA TYR A 114 7.64 -10.45 9.27
C TYR A 114 8.27 -9.57 8.18
N PHE A 115 9.54 -9.19 8.31
CA PHE A 115 10.24 -8.36 7.34
C PHE A 115 10.78 -9.10 6.11
N GLN A 116 10.56 -10.41 5.97
CA GLN A 116 10.86 -11.13 4.73
C GLN A 116 9.72 -11.04 3.71
N GLU A 117 8.47 -10.87 4.18
CA GLU A 117 7.30 -10.77 3.33
C GLU A 117 7.05 -9.31 2.90
N GLY A 118 7.20 -9.03 1.60
CA GLY A 118 7.07 -7.67 1.06
C GLY A 118 5.74 -6.97 1.38
N TRP A 119 4.64 -7.72 1.44
CA TRP A 119 3.32 -7.17 1.82
C TRP A 119 3.25 -6.75 3.29
N ASN A 120 3.92 -7.46 4.19
CA ASN A 120 3.98 -7.10 5.61
C ASN A 120 4.90 -5.89 5.84
N ILE A 121 6.00 -5.78 5.06
CA ILE A 121 6.84 -4.57 5.05
C ILE A 121 6.00 -3.36 4.60
N PHE A 122 5.26 -3.50 3.50
CA PHE A 122 4.38 -2.44 3.02
C PHE A 122 3.33 -2.05 4.07
N ASP A 123 2.65 -3.02 4.67
CA ASP A 123 1.68 -2.81 5.75
C ASP A 123 2.28 -2.02 6.92
N PHE A 124 3.49 -2.39 7.34
CA PHE A 124 4.22 -1.71 8.41
C PHE A 124 4.60 -0.27 8.06
N ILE A 125 5.04 -0.02 6.83
CA ILE A 125 5.33 1.36 6.35
C ILE A 125 4.08 2.21 6.42
N ILE A 126 2.92 1.68 5.97
CA ILE A 126 1.66 2.43 6.02
C ILE A 126 1.26 2.77 7.46
N VAL A 127 1.40 1.81 8.38
CA VAL A 127 1.12 2.05 9.82
C VAL A 127 2.08 3.07 10.41
N ALA A 128 3.38 2.95 10.14
CA ALA A 128 4.39 3.88 10.64
C ALA A 128 4.14 5.32 10.16
N LEU A 129 3.84 5.50 8.86
CA LEU A 129 3.47 6.81 8.30
C LEU A 129 2.18 7.35 8.92
N SER A 130 1.20 6.49 9.19
CA SER A 130 -0.06 6.91 9.81
C SER A 130 0.12 7.33 11.27
N LEU A 131 1.00 6.66 12.03
CA LEU A 131 1.35 7.06 13.40
C LEU A 131 2.16 8.35 13.42
N LEU A 132 3.10 8.50 12.49
CA LEU A 132 3.87 9.75 12.31
C LEU A 132 2.95 10.93 12.01
N GLU A 133 1.96 10.72 11.14
CA GLU A 133 0.95 11.73 10.82
C GLU A 133 0.18 12.19 12.06
N LEU A 134 -0.29 11.25 12.90
CA LEU A 134 -0.99 11.56 14.16
C LEU A 134 -0.09 12.29 15.16
N GLY A 135 1.19 11.90 15.24
CA GLY A 135 2.16 12.56 16.12
C GLY A 135 2.51 13.99 15.69
N LEU A 136 2.30 14.33 14.42
CA LEU A 136 2.67 15.62 13.83
C LEU A 136 1.46 16.49 13.46
N GLU A 137 0.27 16.18 13.99
CA GLU A 137 -0.99 16.86 13.65
C GLU A 137 -1.00 18.37 13.97
N GLY A 138 -0.03 18.88 14.73
CA GLY A 138 0.15 20.29 15.06
C GLY A 138 1.16 21.07 14.19
N VAL A 139 1.91 20.43 13.29
CA VAL A 139 2.99 21.08 12.53
C VAL A 139 2.47 21.58 11.17
N GLN A 140 2.31 22.90 11.04
CA GLN A 140 2.02 23.52 9.75
C GLN A 140 3.19 23.30 8.76
N GLY A 141 2.89 22.79 7.57
CA GLY A 141 3.87 22.45 6.53
C GLY A 141 3.99 20.96 6.22
N LEU A 142 3.57 20.07 7.14
CA LEU A 142 3.55 18.62 6.91
C LEU A 142 2.20 18.10 6.43
N SER A 143 1.35 18.97 5.87
CA SER A 143 0.04 18.58 5.36
C SER A 143 0.12 17.53 4.24
N VAL A 144 1.27 17.37 3.58
CA VAL A 144 1.46 16.30 2.58
C VAL A 144 1.47 14.91 3.21
N LEU A 145 1.89 14.77 4.47
CA LEU A 145 1.88 13.50 5.18
C LEU A 145 0.45 12.97 5.30
N ARG A 146 -0.52 13.88 5.39
CA ARG A 146 -1.94 13.56 5.37
C ARG A 146 -2.33 12.78 4.13
N SER A 147 -1.72 13.05 2.97
CA SER A 147 -2.03 12.36 1.71
C SER A 147 -1.52 10.93 1.67
N PHE A 148 -0.50 10.57 2.48
CA PHE A 148 0.02 9.20 2.53
C PHE A 148 -1.00 8.19 3.05
N ARG A 149 -2.06 8.62 3.75
CA ARG A 149 -3.18 7.75 4.10
C ARG A 149 -3.78 7.06 2.88
N LEU A 150 -3.75 7.67 1.70
CA LEU A 150 -4.26 7.10 0.45
C LEU A 150 -3.49 5.85 0.02
N LEU A 151 -2.24 5.70 0.44
CA LEU A 151 -1.45 4.50 0.15
C LEU A 151 -2.08 3.24 0.75
N ARG A 152 -2.89 3.37 1.80
CA ARG A 152 -3.57 2.22 2.41
C ARG A 152 -4.60 1.56 1.50
N VAL A 153 -5.08 2.25 0.46
CA VAL A 153 -5.94 1.67 -0.59
C VAL A 153 -5.21 0.54 -1.30
N PHE A 154 -3.89 0.64 -1.47
CA PHE A 154 -3.10 -0.42 -2.09
C PHE A 154 -3.03 -1.70 -1.24
N LYS A 155 -3.39 -1.68 0.05
CA LYS A 155 -3.54 -2.91 0.84
C LYS A 155 -4.61 -3.86 0.25
N LEU A 156 -5.59 -3.32 -0.49
CA LEU A 156 -6.58 -4.13 -1.24
C LEU A 156 -5.93 -5.03 -2.28
N ALA A 157 -4.72 -4.73 -2.73
CA ALA A 157 -4.00 -5.60 -3.66
C ALA A 157 -3.72 -6.97 -3.06
N LYS A 158 -3.64 -7.11 -1.73
CA LYS A 158 -3.45 -8.43 -1.09
C LYS A 158 -4.65 -9.35 -1.33
N SER A 159 -5.87 -8.81 -1.28
CA SER A 159 -7.12 -9.56 -1.41
C SER A 159 -7.75 -9.51 -2.81
N TRP A 160 -7.30 -8.61 -3.69
CA TRP A 160 -7.78 -8.47 -5.07
C TRP A 160 -6.73 -8.92 -6.09
N PRO A 161 -6.85 -10.14 -6.66
CA PRO A 161 -5.85 -10.71 -7.57
C PRO A 161 -5.54 -9.85 -8.79
N THR A 162 -6.56 -9.20 -9.36
CA THR A 162 -6.39 -8.31 -10.52
C THR A 162 -5.53 -7.09 -10.19
N LEU A 163 -5.75 -6.45 -9.03
CA LEU A 163 -4.96 -5.30 -8.60
C LEU A 163 -3.51 -5.71 -8.28
N ASN A 164 -3.32 -6.88 -7.65
CA ASN A 164 -2.00 -7.45 -7.43
C ASN A 164 -1.26 -7.68 -8.75
N LEU A 165 -1.94 -8.26 -9.74
CA LEU A 165 -1.38 -8.49 -11.07
C LEU A 165 -0.95 -7.18 -11.73
N LEU A 166 -1.79 -6.14 -11.68
CA LEU A 166 -1.45 -4.82 -12.22
C LEU A 166 -0.19 -4.24 -11.57
N ILE A 167 -0.10 -4.26 -10.24
CA ILE A 167 1.08 -3.78 -9.50
C ILE A 167 2.32 -4.62 -9.84
N SER A 168 2.17 -5.95 -9.95
CA SER A 168 3.26 -6.84 -10.34
C SER A 168 3.78 -6.54 -11.74
N ILE A 169 2.88 -6.31 -12.71
CA ILE A 169 3.25 -5.91 -14.08
C ILE A 169 3.97 -4.57 -14.03
N MET A 170 3.44 -3.57 -13.31
CA MET A 170 4.09 -2.27 -13.15
C MET A 170 5.52 -2.42 -12.59
N GLY A 171 5.69 -3.19 -11.51
CA GLY A 171 7.02 -3.42 -10.92
C GLY A 171 8.01 -4.07 -11.89
N ARG A 172 7.57 -5.07 -12.66
CA ARG A 172 8.40 -5.72 -13.69
C ARG A 172 8.78 -4.76 -14.82
N THR A 173 7.83 -3.93 -15.27
CA THR A 173 8.08 -2.92 -16.30
C THR A 173 9.04 -1.84 -15.83
N VAL A 174 8.98 -1.41 -14.56
CA VAL A 174 9.94 -0.44 -14.00
C VAL A 174 11.35 -0.99 -14.03
N GLY A 175 11.55 -2.28 -13.72
CA GLY A 175 12.87 -2.92 -13.82
C GLY A 175 13.38 -3.00 -15.26
N ALA A 176 12.53 -3.39 -16.21
CA ALA A 176 12.90 -3.50 -17.63
C ALA A 176 13.15 -2.13 -18.29
N LEU A 177 12.40 -1.10 -17.89
CA LEU A 177 12.44 0.24 -18.47
C LEU A 177 13.30 1.22 -17.68
N GLY A 178 13.84 0.82 -16.53
CA GLY A 178 14.61 1.68 -15.64
C GLY A 178 15.78 2.34 -16.34
N ASN A 179 16.53 1.58 -17.15
CA ASN A 179 17.66 2.10 -17.92
C ASN A 179 17.23 3.15 -18.96
N LEU A 180 16.14 2.89 -19.70
CA LEU A 180 15.63 3.83 -20.72
C LEU A 180 15.06 5.10 -20.08
N THR A 181 14.34 4.94 -18.96
CA THR A 181 13.81 6.06 -18.17
C THR A 181 14.95 6.91 -17.62
N PHE A 182 16.03 6.29 -17.17
CA PHE A 182 17.21 7.00 -16.69
C PHE A 182 17.89 7.82 -17.80
N VAL A 183 18.01 7.26 -19.01
CA VAL A 183 18.52 8.01 -20.18
C VAL A 183 17.63 9.20 -20.50
N LEU A 184 16.30 9.03 -20.48
CA LEU A 184 15.35 10.12 -20.68
C LEU A 184 15.53 11.23 -19.62
N CYS A 185 15.67 10.89 -18.34
CA CYS A 185 15.95 11.84 -17.27
C CYS A 185 17.25 12.63 -17.48
N ILE A 186 18.32 11.97 -17.94
CA ILE A 186 19.60 12.63 -18.26
C ILE A 186 19.41 13.64 -19.38
N ILE A 187 18.69 13.28 -20.44
CA ILE A 187 18.45 14.17 -21.58
C ILE A 187 17.63 15.39 -21.14
N ILE A 188 16.56 15.19 -20.39
CA ILE A 188 15.76 16.30 -19.82
C ILE A 188 16.66 17.20 -18.97
N PHE A 189 17.51 16.62 -18.11
CA PHE A 189 18.44 17.37 -17.28
C PHE A 189 19.41 18.23 -18.10
N ILE A 190 20.03 17.66 -19.14
CA ILE A 190 20.98 18.37 -20.02
C ILE A 190 20.28 19.55 -20.70
N PHE A 191 19.10 19.34 -21.29
CA PHE A 191 18.36 20.42 -21.95
C PHE A 191 17.86 21.47 -20.96
N ALA A 192 17.45 21.08 -19.75
CA ALA A 192 17.02 22.03 -18.72
C ALA A 192 18.17 22.94 -18.29
N VAL A 193 19.36 22.38 -18.02
CA VAL A 193 20.55 23.17 -17.67
C VAL A 193 21.02 24.03 -18.84
N MET A 194 21.00 23.48 -20.06
CA MET A 194 21.38 24.22 -21.26
C MET A 194 20.44 25.41 -21.51
N GLY A 195 19.12 25.20 -21.44
CA GLY A 195 18.12 26.26 -21.61
C GLY A 195 18.25 27.35 -20.54
N MET A 196 18.49 26.96 -19.29
CA MET A 196 18.74 27.89 -18.19
C MET A 196 19.99 28.75 -18.43
N GLN A 197 21.10 28.13 -18.87
CA GLN A 197 22.35 28.87 -19.11
C GLN A 197 22.28 29.78 -20.35
N LEU A 198 21.56 29.35 -21.39
CA LEU A 198 21.44 30.12 -22.64
C LEU A 198 20.42 31.26 -22.53
N PHE A 199 19.27 31.02 -21.91
CA PHE A 199 18.13 31.93 -21.97
C PHE A 199 17.74 32.53 -20.62
N GLY A 200 18.21 32.00 -19.49
CA GLY A 200 17.78 32.45 -18.16
C GLY A 200 18.00 33.94 -17.91
N LYS A 201 19.14 34.49 -18.34
CA LYS A 201 19.42 35.93 -18.24
C LYS A 201 18.51 36.79 -19.13
N ASN A 202 18.17 36.32 -20.32
CA ASN A 202 17.31 37.07 -21.23
C ASN A 202 15.91 37.27 -20.63
N TYR A 203 15.39 36.27 -19.90
CA TYR A 203 14.12 36.38 -19.18
C TYR A 203 14.17 37.40 -18.04
N THR A 204 15.30 37.51 -17.32
CA THR A 204 15.43 38.49 -16.23
C THR A 204 15.64 39.91 -16.74
N ASP A 205 16.42 40.07 -17.80
CA ASP A 205 16.85 41.36 -18.31
C ASP A 205 15.76 42.05 -19.13
N HIS A 206 14.92 41.29 -19.83
CA HIS A 206 13.84 41.79 -20.69
C HIS A 206 12.44 41.48 -20.16
N LYS A 207 12.29 41.36 -18.84
CA LYS A 207 10.99 41.06 -18.19
C LYS A 207 9.92 42.12 -18.47
N ASP A 208 10.33 43.35 -18.75
CA ASP A 208 9.47 44.50 -19.08
C ASP A 208 8.69 44.30 -20.38
N ARG A 209 9.14 43.40 -21.26
CA ARG A 209 8.44 43.08 -22.49
C ARG A 209 7.13 42.33 -22.23
N PHE A 210 7.04 41.58 -21.14
CA PHE A 210 5.84 40.82 -20.80
C PHE A 210 4.73 41.72 -20.26
N PRO A 211 3.45 41.36 -20.50
CA PRO A 211 2.34 42.06 -19.87
C PRO A 211 2.50 42.03 -18.34
N ASP A 212 2.24 43.15 -17.69
CA ASP A 212 2.39 43.38 -16.25
C ASP A 212 3.83 43.44 -15.71
N GLY A 213 4.87 43.26 -16.56
CA GLY A 213 6.28 43.37 -16.17
C GLY A 213 6.79 42.24 -15.26
N ASP A 214 5.98 41.19 -15.14
CA ASP A 214 6.27 40.00 -14.35
C ASP A 214 6.73 38.83 -15.25
N LEU A 215 7.49 37.91 -14.66
CA LEU A 215 7.97 36.73 -15.36
C LEU A 215 6.79 35.80 -15.71
N PRO A 216 6.76 35.22 -16.93
CA PRO A 216 5.74 34.24 -17.27
C PRO A 216 5.91 33.00 -16.39
N ARG A 217 4.79 32.30 -16.17
CA ARG A 217 4.75 31.06 -15.38
C ARG A 217 5.72 29.98 -15.90
N TRP A 218 5.99 29.98 -17.20
CA TRP A 218 6.96 29.11 -17.86
C TRP A 218 8.16 29.95 -18.28
N ASN A 219 9.28 29.81 -17.59
CA ASN A 219 10.51 30.54 -17.90
C ASN A 219 11.77 29.67 -17.71
N PHE A 220 12.92 30.19 -18.14
CA PHE A 220 14.23 29.54 -17.99
C PHE A 220 15.09 30.14 -16.84
N THR A 221 14.50 30.86 -15.88
CA THR A 221 15.29 31.56 -14.85
C THR A 221 15.91 30.60 -13.84
N ASP A 222 15.17 29.56 -13.45
CA ASP A 222 15.60 28.54 -12.50
C ASP A 222 15.60 27.15 -13.12
N PHE A 223 16.33 26.23 -12.48
CA PHE A 223 16.43 24.84 -12.92
C PHE A 223 15.06 24.14 -12.98
N MET A 224 14.21 24.29 -11.95
CA MET A 224 12.89 23.62 -11.91
C MET A 224 11.95 24.16 -13.00
N HIS A 225 11.92 25.48 -13.23
CA HIS A 225 11.12 26.09 -14.29
C HIS A 225 11.62 25.64 -15.68
N SER A 226 12.94 25.60 -15.88
CA SER A 226 13.57 25.10 -17.12
C SER A 226 13.27 23.62 -17.37
N PHE A 227 13.34 22.79 -16.32
CA PHE A 227 12.98 21.38 -16.37
C PHE A 227 11.52 21.19 -16.79
N MET A 228 10.61 21.97 -16.20
CA MET A 228 9.19 21.93 -16.50
C MET A 228 8.88 22.37 -17.95
N ILE A 229 9.60 23.36 -18.51
CA ILE A 229 9.49 23.71 -19.93
C ILE A 229 9.93 22.53 -20.81
N VAL A 230 11.11 21.95 -20.55
CA VAL A 230 11.60 20.82 -21.36
C VAL A 230 10.63 19.64 -21.28
N PHE A 231 10.07 19.36 -20.10
CA PHE A 231 9.03 18.35 -19.94
C PHE A 231 7.77 18.67 -20.77
N ARG A 232 7.29 19.92 -20.73
CA ARG A 232 6.16 20.39 -21.54
C ARG A 232 6.40 20.24 -23.05
N VAL A 233 7.62 20.54 -23.51
CA VAL A 233 8.07 20.35 -24.90
C VAL A 233 7.99 18.88 -25.31
N LEU A 234 8.42 17.95 -24.45
CA LEU A 234 8.31 16.50 -24.68
C LEU A 234 6.85 16.00 -24.72
N CYS A 235 5.94 16.68 -24.02
CA CYS A 235 4.49 16.42 -24.12
C CYS A 235 3.88 16.95 -25.44
N GLY A 236 4.64 17.66 -26.28
CA GLY A 236 4.21 18.18 -27.57
C GLY A 236 3.85 19.66 -27.57
N GLU A 237 3.86 20.33 -26.42
CA GLU A 237 3.57 21.76 -26.30
C GLU A 237 4.86 22.59 -26.28
N TRP A 238 5.42 22.84 -27.46
CA TRP A 238 6.71 23.54 -27.60
C TRP A 238 6.62 24.93 -28.22
N ILE A 239 5.56 25.19 -29.01
CA ILE A 239 5.41 26.45 -29.75
C ILE A 239 5.28 27.62 -28.78
N GLU A 240 4.32 27.65 -27.86
CA GLU A 240 4.11 28.80 -26.97
C GLU A 240 5.37 29.19 -26.19
N SER A 241 6.02 28.22 -25.54
CA SER A 241 7.29 28.45 -24.80
C SER A 241 8.43 28.94 -25.70
N MET A 242 8.45 28.53 -26.98
CA MET A 242 9.41 29.02 -27.96
C MET A 242 9.15 30.48 -28.33
N TRP A 243 7.89 30.88 -28.51
CA TRP A 243 7.53 32.26 -28.81
C TRP A 243 7.91 33.18 -27.66
N ASP A 244 7.65 32.77 -26.41
CA ASP A 244 8.06 33.52 -25.22
C ASP A 244 9.59 33.66 -25.14
N CYS A 245 10.34 32.59 -25.45
CA CYS A 245 11.81 32.64 -25.51
C CYS A 245 12.31 33.60 -26.59
N MET A 246 11.72 33.56 -27.78
CA MET A 246 12.09 34.46 -28.88
C MET A 246 11.72 35.91 -28.59
N TYR A 247 10.66 36.14 -27.81
CA TYR A 247 10.20 37.47 -27.47
C TYR A 247 11.17 38.20 -26.53
N VAL A 248 11.85 37.48 -25.63
CA VAL A 248 12.89 38.04 -24.73
C VAL A 248 14.32 37.81 -25.18
N GLY A 249 14.54 36.84 -26.06
CA GLY A 249 15.85 36.44 -26.57
C GLY A 249 15.99 36.69 -28.06
N ASP A 250 16.69 35.76 -28.72
CA ASP A 250 17.03 35.82 -30.14
C ASP A 250 16.50 34.60 -30.90
N VAL A 251 16.72 34.59 -32.21
CA VAL A 251 16.40 33.48 -33.11
C VAL A 251 17.10 32.16 -32.71
N SER A 252 18.12 32.21 -31.83
CA SER A 252 18.80 31.05 -31.25
C SER A 252 17.86 30.14 -30.41
N CYS A 253 16.70 30.63 -29.97
CA CYS A 253 15.68 29.81 -29.33
C CYS A 253 15.14 28.72 -30.29
N ILE A 254 14.96 29.02 -31.58
CA ILE A 254 14.39 28.08 -32.57
C ILE A 254 15.17 26.77 -32.66
N PRO A 255 16.50 26.77 -32.93
CA PRO A 255 17.26 25.52 -33.02
C PRO A 255 17.30 24.76 -31.69
N PHE A 256 17.28 25.45 -30.54
CA PHE A 256 17.19 24.78 -29.24
C PHE A 256 15.89 23.99 -29.11
N PHE A 257 14.73 24.65 -29.29
CA PHE A 257 13.43 23.99 -29.16
C PHE A 257 13.23 22.88 -30.20
N LEU A 258 13.65 23.10 -31.45
CA LEU A 258 13.60 22.06 -32.49
C LEU A 258 14.48 20.86 -32.14
N ALA A 259 15.70 21.09 -31.64
CA ALA A 259 16.58 20.01 -31.21
C ALA A 259 15.97 19.24 -30.03
N THR A 260 15.38 19.92 -29.05
CA THR A 260 14.69 19.29 -27.92
C THR A 260 13.51 18.45 -28.37
N VAL A 261 12.68 18.93 -29.31
CA VAL A 261 11.54 18.19 -29.86
C VAL A 261 12.03 16.96 -30.62
N VAL A 262 13.00 17.11 -31.53
CA VAL A 262 13.48 16.02 -32.38
C VAL A 262 14.18 14.94 -31.55
N ILE A 263 15.14 15.32 -30.71
CA ILE A 263 15.90 14.38 -29.87
C ILE A 263 15.00 13.77 -28.81
N GLY A 264 14.21 14.61 -28.15
CA GLY A 264 13.29 14.20 -27.10
C GLY A 264 12.24 13.20 -27.58
N ASN A 265 11.52 13.51 -28.65
CA ASN A 265 10.50 12.62 -29.18
C ASN A 265 11.10 11.35 -29.77
N LEU A 266 12.30 11.40 -30.37
CA LEU A 266 12.99 10.20 -30.84
C LEU A 266 13.28 9.25 -29.68
N VAL A 267 13.72 9.78 -28.53
CA VAL A 267 13.99 8.98 -27.33
C VAL A 267 12.72 8.44 -26.70
N VAL A 268 11.68 9.28 -26.56
CA VAL A 268 10.38 8.86 -26.03
C VAL A 268 9.74 7.78 -26.91
N LEU A 269 9.78 7.95 -28.23
CA LEU A 269 9.28 6.97 -29.19
C LEU A 269 10.06 5.66 -29.11
N ASN A 270 11.39 5.71 -29.04
CA ASN A 270 12.22 4.51 -28.88
C ASN A 270 11.94 3.78 -27.55
N LEU A 271 11.68 4.53 -26.46
CA LEU A 271 11.28 3.96 -25.18
C LEU A 271 9.91 3.27 -25.28
N PHE A 272 8.95 3.92 -25.95
CA PHE A 272 7.61 3.36 -26.17
C PHE A 272 7.66 2.09 -27.04
N LEU A 273 8.44 2.09 -28.12
CA LEU A 273 8.64 0.91 -28.97
C LEU A 273 9.30 -0.23 -28.19
N ALA A 274 10.34 0.06 -27.41
CA ALA A 274 11.00 -0.93 -26.56
C ALA A 274 10.03 -1.55 -25.55
N LEU A 275 9.15 -0.72 -24.94
CA LEU A 275 8.09 -1.18 -24.05
C LEU A 275 7.12 -2.12 -24.75
N LEU A 276 6.64 -1.75 -25.93
CA LEU A 276 5.71 -2.59 -26.70
C LEU A 276 6.34 -3.92 -27.09
N LEU A 277 7.57 -3.90 -27.62
CA LEU A 277 8.31 -5.10 -28.01
C LEU A 277 8.59 -6.02 -26.82
N SER A 278 8.98 -5.45 -25.68
CA SER A 278 9.19 -6.22 -24.45
C SER A 278 7.90 -6.88 -23.96
N ASN A 279 6.78 -6.17 -24.01
CA ASN A 279 5.48 -6.73 -23.64
C ASN A 279 5.05 -7.84 -24.61
N PHE A 280 5.09 -7.62 -25.93
CA PHE A 280 4.75 -8.64 -26.92
C PHE A 280 5.65 -9.89 -26.85
N GLY A 281 6.94 -9.72 -26.59
CA GLY A 281 7.85 -10.85 -26.37
C GLY A 281 7.57 -11.64 -25.09
N SER A 282 7.07 -10.98 -24.04
CA SER A 282 6.72 -11.62 -22.77
C SER A 282 5.35 -12.33 -22.80
N SER A 283 4.38 -11.78 -23.54
CA SER A 283 3.04 -12.38 -23.72
C SER A 283 3.07 -13.70 -24.50
N SER A 284 4.06 -13.90 -25.37
CA SER A 284 4.29 -15.19 -26.04
C SER A 284 4.92 -16.27 -25.15
N LEU A 285 5.50 -15.90 -24.00
CA LEU A 285 6.13 -16.84 -23.05
C LEU A 285 5.29 -17.15 -21.81
N SER A 286 4.25 -16.35 -21.54
CA SER A 286 3.31 -16.58 -20.44
C SER A 286 2.02 -17.18 -20.99
N ALA A 287 2.06 -18.50 -21.24
CA ALA A 287 0.83 -19.29 -21.32
C ALA A 287 -0.04 -19.00 -20.08
N PRO A 288 -1.37 -18.91 -20.23
CA PRO A 288 -2.22 -18.33 -19.19
C PRO A 288 -2.21 -19.20 -17.93
N THR A 289 -1.66 -18.68 -16.82
CA THR A 289 -1.93 -19.17 -15.47
C THR A 289 -3.38 -18.88 -15.02
N ALA A 290 -4.24 -18.40 -15.93
CA ALA A 290 -5.64 -18.09 -15.68
C ALA A 290 -6.41 -19.28 -15.10
N ASP A 291 -6.01 -20.52 -15.44
CA ASP A 291 -6.65 -21.74 -14.92
C ASP A 291 -6.41 -21.95 -13.41
N ASN A 292 -5.34 -21.40 -12.83
CA ASN A 292 -5.11 -21.50 -11.39
C ASN A 292 -5.92 -20.46 -10.60
N ASP A 293 -6.11 -19.26 -11.15
CA ASP A 293 -6.80 -18.18 -10.44
C ASP A 293 -8.33 -18.27 -10.55
N THR A 294 -8.88 -18.76 -11.67
CA THR A 294 -10.31 -19.12 -11.75
C THR A 294 -10.67 -20.24 -10.79
N ASN A 295 -9.79 -21.23 -10.62
CA ASN A 295 -9.98 -22.30 -9.65
C ASN A 295 -10.01 -21.78 -8.21
N LYS A 296 -9.15 -20.82 -7.85
CA LYS A 296 -9.15 -20.18 -6.51
C LYS A 296 -10.40 -19.35 -6.25
N ILE A 297 -10.88 -18.60 -7.26
CA ILE A 297 -12.12 -17.80 -7.14
C ILE A 297 -13.33 -18.72 -6.99
N ALA A 298 -13.42 -19.79 -7.80
CA ALA A 298 -14.46 -20.80 -7.67
C ALA A 298 -14.41 -21.51 -6.30
N GLU A 299 -13.20 -21.78 -5.79
CA GLU A 299 -13.01 -22.37 -4.46
C GLU A 299 -13.43 -21.39 -3.34
N ALA A 300 -13.15 -20.09 -3.48
CA ALA A 300 -13.58 -19.05 -2.55
C ALA A 300 -15.10 -18.90 -2.50
N PHE A 301 -15.79 -18.90 -3.66
CA PHE A 301 -17.26 -18.91 -3.71
C PHE A 301 -17.84 -20.19 -3.07
N ASN A 302 -17.22 -21.35 -3.31
CA ASN A 302 -17.61 -22.60 -2.64
C ASN A 302 -17.38 -22.57 -1.13
N ARG A 303 -16.31 -21.91 -0.64
CA ARG A 303 -16.06 -21.69 0.80
C ARG A 303 -17.12 -20.80 1.43
N ILE A 304 -17.50 -19.72 0.77
CA ILE A 304 -18.59 -18.81 1.21
C ILE A 304 -19.95 -19.52 1.21
N GLY A 305 -20.22 -20.35 0.20
CA GLY A 305 -21.44 -21.18 0.14
C GLY A 305 -21.53 -22.20 1.29
N ARG A 306 -20.41 -22.83 1.65
CA ARG A 306 -20.33 -23.72 2.82
C ARG A 306 -20.55 -22.99 4.13
N PHE A 307 -19.96 -21.79 4.29
CA PHE A 307 -20.17 -20.96 5.47
C PHE A 307 -21.63 -20.54 5.64
N LYS A 308 -22.27 -20.06 4.56
CA LYS A 308 -23.71 -19.71 4.57
C LYS A 308 -24.59 -20.90 4.98
N SER A 309 -24.24 -22.10 4.49
CA SER A 309 -24.94 -23.34 4.81
C SER A 309 -24.74 -23.78 6.26
N TRP A 310 -23.56 -23.56 6.83
CA TRP A 310 -23.24 -23.84 8.23
C TRP A 310 -23.96 -22.88 9.19
N VAL A 311 -23.95 -21.57 8.89
CA VAL A 311 -24.70 -20.56 9.66
C VAL A 311 -26.19 -20.90 9.67
N LYS A 312 -26.76 -21.22 8.50
CA LYS A 312 -28.18 -21.60 8.41
C LYS A 312 -28.52 -22.83 9.25
N ARG A 313 -27.59 -23.79 9.35
CA ARG A 313 -27.74 -25.03 10.14
C ARG A 313 -27.67 -24.75 11.65
N ASN A 314 -26.69 -23.97 12.09
CA ASN A 314 -26.57 -23.57 13.49
C ASN A 314 -27.74 -22.71 13.97
N VAL A 315 -28.24 -21.80 13.13
CA VAL A 315 -29.44 -21.02 13.46
C VAL A 315 -30.66 -21.93 13.55
N ALA A 316 -30.83 -22.88 12.63
CA ALA A 316 -31.92 -23.84 12.68
C ALA A 316 -31.86 -24.75 13.91
N ASP A 317 -30.67 -25.19 14.32
CA ASP A 317 -30.49 -26.05 15.48
C ASP A 317 -30.63 -25.27 16.79
N CYS A 318 -30.19 -24.01 16.84
CA CYS A 318 -30.49 -23.09 17.94
C CYS A 318 -32.00 -22.87 18.07
N PHE A 319 -32.70 -22.65 16.96
CA PHE A 319 -34.16 -22.48 16.97
C PHE A 319 -34.90 -23.74 17.42
N LYS A 320 -34.42 -24.94 17.02
CA LYS A 320 -34.94 -26.22 17.53
C LYS A 320 -34.68 -26.41 19.02
N LEU A 321 -33.51 -26.02 19.53
CA LEU A 321 -33.18 -26.08 20.96
C LEU A 321 -34.08 -25.13 21.78
N ILE A 322 -34.31 -23.92 21.28
CA ILE A 322 -35.24 -22.96 21.90
C ILE A 322 -36.67 -23.50 21.87
N ARG A 323 -37.13 -24.04 20.74
CA ARG A 323 -38.45 -24.66 20.59
C ARG A 323 -38.63 -25.86 21.54
N ASN A 324 -37.64 -26.74 21.64
CA ASN A 324 -37.70 -27.90 22.52
C ASN A 324 -37.69 -27.50 24.01
N LYS A 325 -36.96 -26.43 24.38
CA LYS A 325 -37.03 -25.86 25.74
C LYS A 325 -38.41 -25.27 26.06
N LEU A 326 -39.03 -24.56 25.10
CA LEU A 326 -40.38 -24.01 25.25
C LEU A 326 -41.44 -25.12 25.35
N THR A 327 -41.34 -26.19 24.54
CA THR A 327 -42.27 -27.32 24.60
C THR A 327 -42.14 -28.12 25.90
N ASN A 328 -40.92 -28.34 26.42
CA ASN A 328 -40.73 -29.04 27.69
C ASN A 328 -41.19 -28.21 28.90
N GLN A 329 -41.18 -26.87 28.83
CA GLN A 329 -41.76 -26.03 29.90
C GLN A 329 -43.29 -26.03 29.91
N ILE A 330 -43.95 -26.38 28.80
CA ILE A 330 -45.42 -26.47 28.73
C ILE A 330 -45.93 -27.85 29.22
N SER A 331 -45.11 -28.91 29.14
CA SER A 331 -45.53 -30.26 29.59
C SER A 331 -45.34 -30.53 31.09
N ASP A 332 -44.62 -29.66 31.82
CA ASP A 332 -44.30 -29.82 33.25
C ASP A 332 -45.32 -29.14 34.20
N GLN A 333 -46.53 -28.85 33.72
CA GLN A 333 -47.64 -28.49 34.60
C GLN A 333 -48.29 -29.77 35.15
N PRO A 334 -48.30 -30.01 36.48
CA PRO A 334 -48.85 -31.25 37.02
C PRO A 334 -50.37 -31.25 36.86
N SER A 335 -50.88 -32.09 35.96
CA SER A 335 -52.29 -32.44 35.89
C SER A 335 -52.62 -33.49 36.96
N GLY A 336 -52.61 -33.05 38.23
CA GLY A 336 -53.06 -33.83 39.38
C GLY A 336 -54.06 -33.03 40.22
N GLU A 337 -55.22 -33.61 40.47
CA GLU A 337 -56.25 -33.21 41.45
C GLU A 337 -57.17 -32.02 41.11
N ARG A 338 -58.28 -32.28 40.40
CA ARG A 338 -59.61 -31.67 40.67
C ARG A 338 -60.75 -32.21 39.78
N ILE A 339 -61.07 -33.50 39.89
CA ILE A 339 -62.32 -34.05 39.31
C ILE A 339 -63.09 -34.84 40.38
N ASN A 340 -63.47 -34.20 41.49
CA ASN A 340 -64.36 -34.82 42.48
C ASN A 340 -65.21 -33.83 43.30
N GLN A 341 -65.61 -32.67 42.73
CA GLN A 341 -66.44 -31.71 43.49
C GLN A 341 -67.50 -30.92 42.69
N ILE A 342 -67.95 -31.37 41.50
CA ILE A 342 -69.03 -30.65 40.80
C ILE A 342 -70.04 -31.62 40.17
N SER A 343 -70.74 -32.41 41.00
CA SER A 343 -71.98 -33.08 40.58
C SER A 343 -73.18 -32.81 41.51
N TRP A 344 -73.10 -31.81 42.39
CA TRP A 344 -74.15 -31.50 43.37
C TRP A 344 -74.96 -30.22 43.08
N ILE A 345 -74.91 -29.68 41.85
CA ILE A 345 -75.63 -28.43 41.49
C ILE A 345 -76.48 -28.61 40.21
N TRP A 346 -77.06 -29.79 39.98
CA TRP A 346 -78.10 -29.99 38.95
C TRP A 346 -79.13 -31.04 39.36
N SER A 347 -79.68 -30.91 40.57
CA SER A 347 -80.89 -31.62 41.00
C SER A 347 -81.82 -30.64 41.72
N GLU A 348 -82.55 -29.86 40.93
CA GLU A 348 -83.92 -29.40 41.22
C GLU A 348 -84.61 -29.01 39.91
#